data_AF-A0A8J8FK86-F1
#
_entry.id   AF-A0A8J8FK86-F1
#
_cell.length_a   1.000
_cell.length_b   1.000
_cell.length_c   1.000
_cell.angle_alpha   90.00
_cell.angle_beta   90.00
_cell.angle_gamma   90.00
#
_symmetry.space_group_name_H-M   'P 1'
#
loop_
_entity.id
_entity.type
_entity.pdbx_description
1 polymer ?
#
loop_
_entity_poly.entity_id
_entity_poly.type
_entity_poly.pdbx_seq_one_letter_code
_entity_poly.pdbx_strand_id
1 'polypeptide(L)'
;MEIALQSEKIYIANKPVDFRKSIDGLSALVIEDLQKEPNKGIYIFYNKSLNRIKVLGWHRNGFVMIYKRLESGKFFVRYNNDADLQINSEQLNWLLIGLDWVRHEADIN
;
A
#
# COMPACT_ATOMS: atom_id res chain seq x y z
N MET A 1 -7.12 -21.40 -1.83
CA MET A 1 -8.03 -20.28 -2.14
C MET A 1 -7.16 -19.04 -2.27
N GLU A 2 -7.19 -18.36 -3.41
CA GLU A 2 -6.36 -17.20 -3.70
C GLU A 2 -7.27 -16.01 -4.03
N ILE A 3 -6.96 -14.85 -3.45
CA ILE A 3 -7.63 -13.58 -3.79
C ILE A 3 -6.59 -12.74 -4.51
N ALA A 4 -6.76 -12.58 -5.83
CA ALA A 4 -5.88 -11.76 -6.65
C ALA A 4 -6.44 -10.34 -6.73
N LEU A 5 -5.76 -9.39 -6.10
CA LEU A 5 -5.96 -7.96 -6.37
C LEU A 5 -5.10 -7.59 -7.58
N GLN A 6 -5.73 -7.15 -8.66
CA GLN A 6 -5.04 -6.74 -9.88
C GLN A 6 -5.39 -5.30 -10.21
N SER A 7 -4.37 -4.46 -10.36
CA SER A 7 -4.49 -3.09 -10.85
C SER A 7 -3.15 -2.61 -11.40
N GLU A 8 -3.19 -1.85 -12.50
CA GLU A 8 -2.02 -1.12 -13.02
C GLU A 8 -1.63 0.08 -12.14
N LYS A 9 -2.53 0.47 -11.23
CA LYS A 9 -2.39 1.63 -10.37
C LYS A 9 -2.21 1.18 -8.92
N ILE A 10 -0.97 1.16 -8.47
CA ILE A 10 -0.61 0.78 -7.10
C ILE A 10 0.06 1.97 -6.44
N TYR A 11 -0.52 2.47 -5.35
CA TYR A 11 -0.04 3.66 -4.66
C TYR A 11 0.30 3.35 -3.21
N ILE A 12 1.40 3.94 -2.72
CA ILE A 12 1.73 3.99 -1.30
C ILE A 12 1.32 5.37 -0.77
N ALA A 13 0.63 5.40 0.37
CA ALA A 13 0.28 6.64 1.06
C ALA A 13 1.54 7.45 1.41
N ASN A 14 1.51 8.77 1.27
CA ASN A 14 2.66 9.63 1.55
C ASN A 14 2.90 9.91 3.05
N LYS A 15 1.97 9.51 3.94
CA LYS A 15 2.08 9.70 5.39
C LYS A 15 1.56 8.49 6.17
N PRO A 16 2.05 8.26 7.41
CA PRO A 16 1.50 7.21 8.27
C PRO A 16 0.02 7.42 8.58
N VAL A 17 -0.75 6.33 8.61
CA VAL A 17 -2.20 6.35 8.83
C VAL A 17 -2.57 5.79 10.20
N ASP A 18 -3.68 6.29 10.76
CA ASP A 18 -4.35 5.67 11.91
C ASP A 18 -4.96 4.32 11.51
N PHE A 19 -4.34 3.24 11.98
CA PHE A 19 -4.73 1.87 11.65
C PHE A 19 -6.01 1.38 12.34
N ARG A 20 -6.69 2.22 13.11
CA ARG A 20 -8.09 1.97 13.52
C ARG A 20 -9.07 2.11 12.37
N LYS A 21 -8.71 2.84 11.30
CA LYS A 21 -9.53 2.98 10.09
C LYS A 21 -9.63 1.63 9.36
N SER A 22 -10.87 1.21 9.06
CA SER A 22 -11.17 0.05 8.22
C SER A 22 -11.41 0.49 6.77
N ILE A 23 -12.06 -0.34 5.95
CA ILE A 23 -12.34 -0.09 4.53
C ILE A 23 -12.86 1.34 4.28
N ASP A 24 -13.98 1.75 4.88
CA ASP A 24 -14.58 3.06 4.59
C ASP A 24 -13.68 4.23 5.02
N GLY A 25 -13.01 4.08 6.16
CA GLY A 25 -12.08 5.09 6.65
C GLY A 25 -10.83 5.20 5.77
N LEU A 26 -10.36 4.11 5.18
CA LEU A 26 -9.25 4.13 4.22
C LEU A 26 -9.70 4.65 2.86
N SER A 27 -10.90 4.28 2.39
CA SER A 27 -11.49 4.82 1.16
C SER A 27 -11.66 6.33 1.23
N ALA A 28 -12.08 6.86 2.39
CA ALA A 28 -12.13 8.31 2.62
C ALA A 28 -10.75 8.96 2.46
N LEU A 29 -9.68 8.36 2.99
CA LEU A 29 -8.32 8.88 2.81
C LEU A 29 -7.86 8.83 1.35
N VAL A 30 -8.26 7.81 0.57
CA VAL A 30 -7.95 7.77 -0.87
C VAL A 30 -8.55 8.97 -1.60
N ILE A 31 -9.77 9.37 -1.23
CA ILE A 31 -10.45 10.52 -1.82
C ILE A 31 -9.82 11.82 -1.32
N GLU A 32 -9.68 11.98 -0.01
CA GLU A 32 -9.31 13.25 0.63
C GLU A 32 -7.81 13.54 0.51
N ASP A 33 -6.96 12.56 0.79
CA ASP A 33 -5.50 12.76 0.82
C ASP A 33 -4.86 12.47 -0.54
N LEU A 34 -5.25 11.37 -1.19
CA LEU A 34 -4.61 10.92 -2.44
C LEU A 34 -5.30 11.46 -3.70
N GLN A 35 -6.47 12.10 -3.55
CA GLN A 35 -7.28 12.67 -4.64
C GLN A 35 -7.54 11.65 -5.77
N LYS A 36 -7.88 10.41 -5.38
CA LYS A 36 -8.06 9.26 -6.30
C LYS A 36 -9.39 8.55 -6.07
N GLU A 37 -9.76 7.70 -7.01
CA GLU A 37 -10.95 6.85 -6.92
C GLU A 37 -10.63 5.53 -6.18
N PRO A 38 -11.26 5.24 -5.01
CA PRO A 38 -10.90 4.09 -4.18
C PRO A 38 -11.03 2.73 -4.87
N ASN A 39 -11.91 2.60 -5.86
CA ASN A 39 -12.15 1.34 -6.58
C ASN A 39 -11.30 1.16 -7.85
N LYS A 40 -10.48 2.14 -8.23
CA LYS A 40 -9.66 2.10 -9.46
C LYS A 40 -8.16 1.85 -9.23
N GLY A 41 -7.78 1.46 -8.02
CA GLY A 41 -6.39 1.24 -7.65
C GLY A 41 -6.22 0.29 -6.48
N ILE A 42 -4.97 -0.06 -6.24
CA ILE A 42 -4.50 -0.70 -5.02
C ILE A 42 -3.80 0.35 -4.17
N TYR A 43 -4.20 0.49 -2.92
CA TYR A 43 -3.71 1.53 -2.02
C TYR A 43 -3.07 0.91 -0.79
N ILE A 44 -1.81 1.26 -0.55
CA ILE A 44 -0.99 0.70 0.52
C ILE A 44 -0.81 1.77 1.59
N PHE A 45 -1.27 1.45 2.79
CA PHE A 45 -1.14 2.27 3.98
C PHE A 45 -0.18 1.59 4.95
N TYR A 46 0.50 2.38 5.77
CA TYR A 46 1.40 1.91 6.84
C TYR A 46 1.17 2.71 8.11
N ASN A 47 1.49 2.09 9.25
CA ASN A 47 1.42 2.76 10.54
C ASN A 47 2.72 3.52 10.85
N LYS A 48 2.69 4.38 11.87
CA LYS A 48 3.86 5.18 12.31
C LYS A 48 5.07 4.32 12.70
N SER A 49 4.84 3.13 13.25
CA SER A 49 5.93 2.20 13.63
C SER A 49 6.51 1.42 12.45
N LEU A 50 5.92 1.54 11.25
CA LEU A 50 6.29 0.83 10.03
C LEU A 50 6.30 -0.70 10.16
N ASN A 51 5.61 -1.28 11.13
CA ASN A 51 5.55 -2.74 11.32
C ASN A 51 4.23 -3.35 10.84
N ARG A 52 3.33 -2.52 10.31
CA ARG A 52 2.01 -2.92 9.83
C ARG A 52 1.69 -2.20 8.53
N ILE A 53 1.07 -2.94 7.62
CA ILE A 53 0.50 -2.41 6.38
C ILE A 53 -0.95 -2.84 6.21
N LYS A 54 -1.72 -2.00 5.54
CA LYS A 54 -3.04 -2.32 5.02
C LYS A 54 -3.04 -2.09 3.51
N VAL A 55 -3.55 -3.05 2.76
CA VAL A 55 -3.73 -2.94 1.31
C VAL A 55 -5.23 -2.91 1.04
N LEU A 56 -5.72 -1.80 0.51
CA LEU A 56 -7.10 -1.62 0.09
C LEU A 56 -7.18 -1.82 -1.43
N GLY A 57 -8.16 -2.60 -1.90
CA GLY A 57 -8.43 -2.75 -3.32
C GLY A 57 -9.88 -3.16 -3.57
N TRP A 58 -10.31 -3.05 -4.82
CA TRP A 58 -11.60 -3.56 -5.28
C TRP A 58 -11.44 -4.95 -5.90
N HIS A 59 -12.25 -5.90 -5.46
CA HIS A 59 -12.29 -7.24 -6.04
C HIS A 59 -13.73 -7.59 -6.40
N ARG A 60 -13.97 -7.73 -7.72
CA ARG A 60 -15.27 -8.06 -8.33
C ARG A 60 -16.38 -7.07 -7.93
N ASN A 61 -17.07 -7.34 -6.83
CA ASN A 61 -18.27 -6.64 -6.39
C ASN A 61 -18.09 -5.91 -5.05
N GLY A 62 -16.87 -5.84 -4.51
CA GLY A 62 -16.67 -5.16 -3.23
C GLY A 62 -15.22 -4.82 -2.92
N PHE A 63 -15.05 -4.04 -1.86
CA PHE A 63 -13.75 -3.73 -1.29
C PHE A 63 -13.20 -4.93 -0.52
N VAL A 64 -11.90 -5.14 -0.67
CA VAL A 64 -11.11 -6.08 0.10
C VAL A 64 -9.98 -5.32 0.77
N MET A 65 -9.68 -5.68 2.01
CA MET A 65 -8.56 -5.15 2.75
C MET A 65 -7.67 -6.30 3.24
N ILE A 66 -6.40 -6.28 2.83
CA ILE A 66 -5.37 -7.17 3.38
C ILE A 66 -4.69 -6.42 4.51
N TYR A 67 -4.51 -7.08 5.66
CA TYR A 67 -3.78 -6.55 6.80
C TYR A 67 -2.59 -7.45 7.11
N LYS A 68 -1.38 -6.88 7.06
CA LYS A 68 -0.15 -7.60 7.39
C LYS A 68 0.58 -6.91 8.53
N ARG A 69 0.98 -7.70 9.52
CA ARG A 69 1.83 -7.30 10.65
C ARG A 69 3.12 -8.12 10.60
N LEU A 70 4.25 -7.45 10.77
CA LEU A 70 5.52 -8.13 10.97
C LEU A 70 5.65 -8.53 12.44
N GLU A 71 6.13 -9.75 12.68
CA GLU A 71 6.48 -10.21 14.03
C GLU A 71 7.79 -9.57 14.53
N SER A 72 8.68 -9.16 13.61
CA SER A 72 9.88 -8.37 13.89
C SER A 72 10.27 -7.49 12.69
N GLY A 73 10.99 -6.40 12.94
CA GLY A 73 11.46 -5.49 11.90
C GLY A 73 10.45 -4.41 11.47
N LYS A 74 10.74 -3.78 10.33
CA LYS A 74 9.95 -2.69 9.73
C LYS A 74 9.87 -2.87 8.22
N PHE A 75 8.76 -2.47 7.63
CA PHE A 75 8.61 -2.31 6.19
C PHE A 75 9.45 -1.13 5.72
N PHE A 76 10.12 -1.31 4.58
CA PHE A 76 10.85 -0.24 3.91
C PHE A 76 9.87 0.61 3.11
N VAL A 77 9.46 1.73 3.68
CA VAL A 77 8.66 2.73 2.99
C VAL A 77 9.47 4.01 2.90
N ARG A 78 9.73 4.48 1.67
CA ARG A 78 10.38 5.78 1.44
C ARG A 78 9.32 6.84 1.15
N TYR A 79 9.52 7.99 1.78
CA TYR A 79 8.71 9.17 1.56
C TYR A 79 9.38 10.00 0.47
N ASN A 80 8.61 10.47 -0.50
CA ASN A 80 9.03 11.59 -1.34
C ASN A 80 8.10 12.76 -1.00
N ASN A 81 8.69 13.90 -0.65
CA ASN A 81 8.12 14.89 0.26
C ASN A 81 6.77 15.53 -0.11
N ASP A 82 6.13 15.24 -1.25
CA ASP A 82 4.83 15.84 -1.60
C ASP A 82 3.98 15.04 -2.62
N ALA A 83 4.38 13.83 -3.01
CA ALA A 83 3.65 13.07 -4.04
C ALA A 83 3.40 11.62 -3.64
N ASP A 84 2.21 11.11 -3.94
CA ASP A 84 1.88 9.70 -3.80
C ASP A 84 2.83 8.87 -4.65
N LEU A 85 3.42 7.85 -4.03
CA LEU A 85 4.41 7.01 -4.69
C LEU A 85 3.71 5.87 -5.42
N GLN A 86 3.68 5.95 -6.75
CA GLN A 86 3.20 4.85 -7.58
C GLN A 86 4.31 3.79 -7.71
N ILE A 87 3.95 2.54 -7.48
CA ILE A 87 4.85 1.38 -7.60
C ILE A 87 4.28 0.37 -8.59
N ASN A 88 5.11 -0.56 -9.04
CA ASN A 88 4.65 -1.70 -9.83
C ASN A 88 4.38 -2.95 -8.94
N SER A 89 3.84 -4.01 -9.54
CA SER A 89 3.49 -5.24 -8.82
C SER A 89 4.69 -5.97 -8.20
N GLU A 90 5.87 -5.86 -8.81
CA GLU A 90 7.10 -6.47 -8.30
C GLU A 90 7.59 -5.74 -7.05
N GLN A 91 7.61 -4.41 -7.09
CA GLN A 91 7.92 -3.55 -5.93
C GLN A 91 6.92 -3.77 -4.79
N LEU A 92 5.63 -3.97 -5.10
CA LEU A 92 4.64 -4.37 -4.09
C LEU A 92 5.02 -5.71 -3.46
N ASN A 93 5.39 -6.72 -4.26
CA ASN A 93 5.80 -8.02 -3.72
C ASN A 93 7.02 -7.89 -2.80
N TRP A 94 8.05 -7.12 -3.19
CA TRP A 94 9.23 -6.85 -2.35
C TRP A 94 8.86 -6.16 -1.04
N LEU A 95 8.00 -5.14 -1.10
CA LEU A 95 7.48 -4.48 0.10
C LEU A 95 6.77 -5.48 1.00
N LEU A 96 5.90 -6.34 0.44
CA LEU A 96 5.15 -7.33 1.20
C LEU A 96 6.08 -8.33 1.90
N ILE A 97 7.19 -8.74 1.31
CA ILE A 97 8.16 -9.65 1.96
C ILE A 97 9.19 -8.94 2.85
N GLY A 98 9.14 -7.59 2.92
CA GLY A 98 9.99 -6.79 3.80
C GLY A 98 11.37 -6.45 3.23
N LEU A 99 11.55 -6.52 1.90
CA LEU A 99 12.79 -6.09 1.23
C LEU A 99 12.78 -4.58 0.95
N ASP A 100 13.96 -3.98 0.80
CA ASP A 100 14.11 -2.61 0.29
C ASP A 100 13.84 -2.60 -1.22
N TRP A 101 12.60 -2.28 -1.58
CA TRP A 101 12.11 -2.31 -2.95
C TRP A 101 12.73 -1.23 -3.86
N VAL A 102 13.41 -0.23 -3.29
CA VAL A 102 14.11 0.82 -4.06
C VAL A 102 15.52 0.38 -4.46
N ARG A 103 16.19 -0.39 -3.61
CA ARG A 103 17.57 -0.85 -3.89
C ARG A 103 17.61 -1.86 -5.04
N HIS A 104 16.57 -2.69 -5.15
CA HIS A 104 16.47 -3.68 -6.21
C HIS A 104 16.14 -3.09 -7.59
N GLU A 105 15.68 -1.85 -7.69
CA GLU A 105 15.51 -1.17 -8.99
C GLU A 105 16.87 -0.72 -9.58
N ALA A 106 17.86 -0.47 -8.72
CA ALA A 106 19.23 -0.10 -9.11
C ALA A 106 20.11 -1.30 -9.46
N ASP A 107 19.74 -2.51 -9.01
CA ASP A 107 20.48 -3.75 -9.28
C ASP A 107 19.98 -4.50 -10.54
N ILE A 108 18.89 -4.01 -11.19
CA ILE A 108 18.25 -4.63 -12.36
C ILE A 108 18.45 -3.78 -13.65
N ASN A 109 19.15 -2.65 -13.55
CA ASN A 109 19.63 -1.85 -14.69
C ASN A 109 21.15 -1.91 -14.78
#